data_AF-W4PEG6-F1
#
_entry.id   AF-W4PEG6-F1
#
_cell.length_a   1.000
_cell.length_b   1.000
_cell.length_c   1.000
_cell.angle_alpha   90.00
_cell.angle_beta   90.00
_cell.angle_gamma   90.00
#
_symmetry.space_group_name_H-M   'P 1'
#
loop_
_entity.id
_entity.type
_entity.pdbx_description
1 polymer ?
#
loop_
_entity_poly.entity_id
_entity_poly.type
_entity_poly.pdbx_seq_one_letter_code
_entity_poly.pdbx_strand_id
1 'polypeptide(L)' 'MNARQFFDKVVEMRRLQKEYFKSRNHFILEKSKMIEKEIDKEIKRVQDVEAANKPSEPNLFNQ' A
#
# COMPACT_ATOMS: atom_id res chain seq x y z
N MET A 1 4.35 2.76 9.18
CA MET A 1 3.02 2.43 9.74
C MET A 1 3.13 1.06 10.42
N ASN A 2 2.25 0.68 11.36
CA ASN A 2 2.24 -0.70 11.87
C ASN A 2 1.22 -1.58 11.13
N ALA A 3 1.30 -2.90 11.27
CA ALA A 3 0.45 -3.84 10.52
C ALA A 3 -1.05 -3.62 10.76
N ARG A 4 -1.44 -3.27 11.99
CA ARG A 4 -2.84 -2.98 12.32
C ARG A 4 -3.34 -1.71 11.66
N GLN A 5 -2.55 -0.63 11.71
CA GLN A 5 -2.88 0.64 11.05
C GLN A 5 -2.99 0.48 9.52
N PHE A 6 -2.12 -0.34 8.92
CA PHE A 6 -2.18 -0.66 7.50
C PHE A 6 -3.47 -1.38 7.15
N PHE A 7 -3.83 -2.43 7.92
CA PHE A 7 -5.07 -3.15 7.76
C PHE A 7 -6.29 -2.23 7.88
N ASP A 8 -6.36 -1.41 8.93
CA ASP A 8 -7.48 -0.51 9.18
C ASP A 8 -7.65 0.49 8.02
N LYS A 9 -6.55 1.03 7.46
CA LYS A 9 -6.58 1.90 6.27
C LYS A 9 -7.02 1.18 5.00
N VAL A 10 -6.60 -0.06 4.78
CA VAL A 10 -7.04 -0.87 3.63
C VAL A 10 -8.55 -1.14 3.72
N VAL A 11 -9.06 -1.45 4.92
CA VAL A 11 -10.50 -1.62 5.18
C VAL A 11 -11.25 -0.31 4.88
N GLU A 12 -10.74 0.82 5.36
CA GLU A 12 -11.34 2.14 5.13
C GLU A 12 -11.36 2.50 3.64
N MET A 13 -10.25 2.30 2.93
CA MET A 13 -10.16 2.50 1.49
C MET A 13 -11.21 1.68 0.75
N ARG A 14 -11.37 0.37 1.07
CA ARG A 14 -12.40 -0.46 0.42
C ARG A 14 -13.82 -0.04 0.79
N ARG A 15 -14.04 0.51 1.98
CA ARG A 15 -15.33 1.10 2.36
C ARG A 15 -15.65 2.32 1.48
N LEU A 16 -14.72 3.26 1.37
CA LEU A 16 -14.88 4.48 0.57
C LEU A 16 -15.07 4.17 -0.92
N GLN A 17 -14.31 3.23 -1.49
CA GLN A 17 -14.49 2.81 -2.87
C GLN A 17 -15.90 2.26 -3.10
N LYS A 18 -16.41 1.39 -2.21
CA LYS A 18 -17.78 0.86 -2.29
C LYS A 18 -18.83 1.99 -2.15
N GLU A 19 -18.62 2.95 -1.27
CA GLU A 19 -19.50 4.10 -1.10
C GLU A 19 -19.50 5.03 -2.32
N TYR A 20 -18.34 5.24 -2.95
CA TYR A 20 -18.22 5.98 -4.20
C TYR A 20 -18.99 5.30 -5.32
N PHE A 21 -18.88 3.98 -5.48
CA PHE A 21 -19.65 3.27 -6.51
C PHE A 21 -21.17 3.42 -6.34
N LYS A 22 -21.65 3.52 -5.09
CA LYS A 22 -23.08 3.72 -4.80
C LYS A 22 -23.55 5.15 -5.04
N SER A 23 -22.76 6.13 -4.61
CA SER A 23 -23.18 7.55 -4.56
C SER A 23 -22.65 8.38 -5.73
N ARG A 24 -21.61 7.91 -6.42
CA ARG A 24 -20.77 8.65 -7.38
C ARG A 24 -20.27 10.00 -6.86
N ASN A 25 -20.16 10.16 -5.53
CA ASN A 25 -19.77 11.41 -4.91
C ASN A 25 -18.25 11.63 -5.05
N HIS A 26 -17.86 12.72 -5.73
CA HIS A 26 -16.47 13.09 -5.95
C HIS A 26 -15.66 13.24 -4.65
N PHE A 27 -16.27 13.72 -3.57
CA PHE A 27 -15.57 13.87 -2.29
C PHE A 27 -15.15 12.53 -1.69
N ILE A 28 -15.96 11.49 -1.87
CA ILE A 28 -15.65 10.13 -1.41
C ILE A 28 -14.53 9.53 -2.26
N LEU A 29 -14.53 9.81 -3.56
CA LEU A 29 -13.44 9.41 -4.45
C LEU A 29 -12.11 10.04 -4.02
N GLU A 30 -12.09 11.34 -3.76
CA GLU A 30 -10.86 12.03 -3.34
C GLU A 30 -10.35 11.51 -2.01
N LYS A 31 -11.23 11.26 -1.04
CA LYS A 31 -10.85 10.60 0.22
C LYS A 31 -10.26 9.21 -0.01
N SER A 32 -10.87 8.40 -0.88
CA SER A 32 -10.33 7.08 -1.23
C SER A 32 -8.91 7.17 -1.80
N LYS A 33 -8.67 8.11 -2.72
CA LYS A 33 -7.34 8.32 -3.33
C LYS A 33 -6.31 8.83 -2.34
N MET A 34 -6.70 9.63 -1.36
CA MET A 34 -5.80 10.06 -0.29
C MET A 34 -5.31 8.88 0.54
N ILE A 35 -6.21 7.98 0.93
CA ILE A 35 -5.85 6.78 1.70
C ILE A 35 -5.01 5.82 0.85
N GLU A 36 -5.36 5.65 -0.42
CA GLU A 36 -4.58 4.86 -1.39
C GLU A 36 -3.12 5.33 -1.46
N LYS A 37 -2.88 6.65 -1.57
CA LYS A 37 -1.51 7.21 -1.55
C LYS A 37 -0.73 6.90 -0.27
N GLU A 38 -1.38 6.84 0.88
CA GLU A 38 -0.73 6.48 2.14
C GLU A 38 -0.38 4.99 2.20
N ILE A 39 -1.26 4.14 1.68
CA ILE A 39 -1.04 2.70 1.55
C ILE A 39 0.13 2.44 0.60
N ASP A 40 0.17 3.08 -0.56
CA ASP A 40 1.23 2.91 -1.56
C ASP A 40 2.61 3.32 -1.01
N LYS A 41 2.66 4.42 -0.26
CA LYS A 41 3.89 4.86 0.43
C LYS A 41 4.39 3.79 1.42
N GLU A 42 3.49 3.17 2.17
CA GLU A 42 3.88 2.13 3.12
C GLU A 42 4.32 0.86 2.41
N ILE A 43 3.64 0.46 1.33
CA ILE A 43 4.05 -0.68 0.49
C ILE A 43 5.46 -0.44 -0.05
N LYS A 44 5.71 0.74 -0.63
CA LYS A 44 7.02 1.10 -1.15
C LYS A 44 8.10 1.04 -0.06
N ARG A 45 7.81 1.57 1.12
CA ARG A 45 8.73 1.53 2.27
C ARG A 45 9.10 0.08 2.65
N VAL A 46 8.12 -0.82 2.69
CA VAL A 46 8.36 -2.23 3.02
C VAL A 46 9.18 -2.91 1.93
N GLN A 47 8.85 -2.69 0.65
CA GLN A 47 9.62 -3.21 -0.49
C GLN A 47 11.08 -2.74 -0.48
N ASP A 48 11.32 -1.47 -0.19
CA ASP A 48 12.67 -0.90 -0.12
C ASP A 48 13.47 -1.54 1.04
N VAL A 49 12.81 -1.84 2.18
CA VAL A 49 13.43 -2.56 3.31
C VAL A 49 13.71 -4.02 2.95
N GLU A 50 12.78 -4.72 2.28
CA GLU A 50 13.00 -6.10 1.84
C GLU A 50 14.12 -6.19 0.80
N ALA A 51 14.21 -5.23 -0.12
CA ALA A 51 15.28 -5.14 -1.09
C ALA A 51 16.64 -4.90 -0.43
N ALA A 52 16.72 -4.03 0.59
CA ALA A 52 17.94 -3.78 1.35
C ALA A 52 18.38 -5.00 2.19
N ASN A 53 17.43 -5.82 2.64
CA ASN A 53 17.70 -7.02 3.44
C ASN A 53 17.99 -8.27 2.59
N LYS A 54 17.87 -8.19 1.26
CA LYS A 54 18.16 -9.32 0.39
C LYS A 54 19.68 -9.53 0.33
N PRO A 55 20.23 -10.64 0.87
CA PRO A 55 21.64 -10.93 0.71
C PRO A 55 21.95 -11.06 -0.79
N SER A 56 23.08 -10.48 -1.22
CA SER A 56 23.58 -10.63 -2.58
C SER A 56 23.56 -12.12 -2.92
N GLU A 57 22.79 -12.53 -3.93
CA GLU A 57 22.86 -13.91 -4.42
C GLU A 57 24.33 -14.17 -4.80
N PRO A 58 25.00 -15.17 -4.21
CA PRO A 58 26.36 -15.49 -4.61
C PRO A 58 26.32 -15.88 -6.09
N ASN A 59 27.08 -15.15 -6.92
CA ASN A 59 27.19 -15.43 -8.35
C ASN A 59 27.63 -16.88 -8.55
N LEU A 60 26.70 -17.72 -9.01
CA LEU A 60 26.88 -19.16 -9.20
C LEU A 60 27.92 -19.50 -10.28
N PHE A 61 28.34 -18.50 -11.07
CA PHE A 61 29.22 -18.65 -12.23
C PHE A 61 30.66 -18.19 -12.01
N ASN A 62 31.07 -17.85 -10.79
CA ASN A 62 32.48 -17.65 -10.47
C ASN A 62 33.11 -18.98 -10.03
N GLN A 63 33.35 -19.90 -10.98
CA GLN A 63 34.24 -21.07 -10.82
C GLN A 63 35.30 -21.07 -11.91
#